data_AF-A0A842TKW6-F1
#
_entry.id   AF-A0A842TKW6-F1
#
_cell.length_a   1.000
_cell.length_b   1.000
_cell.length_c   1.000
_cell.angle_alpha   90.00
_cell.angle_beta   90.00
_cell.angle_gamma   90.00
#
_symmetry.space_group_name_H-M   'P 1'
#
loop_
_entity.id
_entity.type
_entity.pdbx_description
1 polymer ?
#
loop_
_entity_poly.entity_id
_entity_poly.type
_entity_poly.pdbx_seq_one_letter_code
_entity_poly.pdbx_strand_id
1 'polypeptide(L)'
;MTSLTFYGGISTIGGNCIIVEDDGSRIMLDNGMCFSRENAFYKDFLSPRTNNDLRDYLELDLVPKIPGIYGKDKICDVCLPNMD
;
A
#
# COMPACT_ATOMS: atom_id res chain seq x y z
N MET A 1 -21.66 1.07 13.31
CA MET A 1 -20.61 0.71 14.29
C MET A 1 -19.32 1.13 13.66
N THR A 2 -18.62 2.06 14.29
CA THR A 2 -17.35 2.56 13.77
C THR A 2 -16.25 1.52 13.98
N SER A 3 -15.46 1.23 12.95
CA SER A 3 -14.32 0.30 13.02
C SER A 3 -13.03 0.99 12.60
N LEU A 4 -11.91 0.51 13.16
CA LEU A 4 -10.56 0.89 12.75
C LEU A 4 -9.80 -0.37 12.35
N THR A 5 -9.21 -0.35 11.15
CA THR A 5 -8.33 -1.41 10.66
C THR A 5 -6.94 -0.85 10.41
N PHE A 6 -5.93 -1.44 11.03
CA PHE A 6 -4.54 -1.01 10.90
C PHE A 6 -3.82 -1.90 9.88
N TYR A 7 -3.56 -1.35 8.69
CA TYR A 7 -2.83 -2.04 7.62
C TYR A 7 -1.32 -1.83 7.70
N GLY A 8 -0.85 -0.79 8.39
CA GLY A 8 0.57 -0.51 8.56
C GLY A 8 0.85 0.50 9.66
N GLY A 9 2.14 0.75 9.93
CA GLY A 9 2.60 1.59 11.04
C GLY A 9 2.65 0.87 12.40
N ILE A 10 2.42 -0.44 12.45
CA ILE A 10 2.50 -1.22 13.68
C ILE A 10 3.95 -1.57 13.99
N SER A 11 4.44 -1.12 15.15
CA SER A 11 5.80 -1.42 15.65
C SER A 11 6.92 -1.09 14.66
N THR A 12 6.73 -0.09 13.80
CA THR A 12 7.68 0.34 12.77
C THR A 12 7.64 1.86 12.61
N ILE A 13 8.70 2.43 12.02
CA ILE A 13 8.72 3.83 11.59
C ILE A 13 8.29 3.88 10.12
N GLY A 14 7.27 4.68 9.83
CA GLY A 14 6.67 4.79 8.50
C GLY A 14 5.74 3.62 8.16
N GLY A 15 5.16 3.67 6.96
CA GLY A 15 4.20 2.66 6.52
C GLY A 15 2.80 2.83 7.12
N ASN A 16 2.48 4.00 7.68
CA ASN A 16 1.18 4.23 8.30
C ASN A 16 0.07 4.08 7.26
N CYS A 17 -0.90 3.23 7.57
CA CYS A 17 -2.11 3.09 6.78
C CYS A 17 -3.23 2.60 7.71
N ILE A 18 -4.22 3.45 7.94
CA ILE A 18 -5.34 3.17 8.83
C ILE A 18 -6.63 3.38 8.04
N ILE A 19 -7.52 2.40 8.09
CA ILE A 19 -8.87 2.52 7.54
C ILE A 19 -9.85 2.77 8.68
N VAL A 20 -10.67 3.80 8.53
CA VAL A 20 -11.81 4.09 9.40
C VAL A 20 -13.08 3.84 8.60
N GLU A 21 -13.97 3.02 9.13
CA GLU A 21 -15.27 2.73 8.50
C GLU A 21 -16.41 3.11 9.43
N ASP A 22 -17.42 3.78 8.89
CA ASP A 22 -18.67 4.07 9.59
C ASP A 22 -19.80 4.27 8.58
N ASP A 23 -20.98 3.72 8.86
CA ASP A 23 -22.20 3.84 8.05
C ASP A 23 -22.00 3.67 6.53
N GLY A 24 -21.30 2.60 6.12
CA GLY A 24 -21.01 2.30 4.71
C GLY A 24 -19.97 3.23 4.05
N SER A 25 -19.49 4.24 4.78
CA SER A 25 -18.42 5.13 4.36
C SER A 25 -17.07 4.60 4.86
N ARG A 26 -16.03 4.85 4.06
CA ARG A 26 -14.66 4.45 4.37
C ARG A 26 -13.71 5.61 4.11
N ILE A 27 -12.83 5.87 5.07
CA ILE A 27 -11.75 6.86 4.94
C ILE A 27 -10.42 6.14 5.19
N MET A 28 -9.45 6.40 4.33
CA MET A 28 -8.06 5.99 4.54
C MET A 28 -7.27 7.18 5.09
N LEU A 29 -6.58 6.95 6.20
CA LEU A 29 -5.65 7.88 6.80
C LEU A 29 -4.23 7.40 6.49
N ASP A 30 -3.51 8.23 5.72
CA ASP A 30 -2.17 7.97 5.20
C ASP A 30 -2.09 6.78 4.21
N ASN A 31 -1.03 6.75 3.42
CA ASN A 31 -0.66 5.65 2.51
C ASN A 31 0.87 5.56 2.48
N GLY A 32 1.47 5.58 3.66
CA GLY A 32 2.91 5.69 3.83
C GLY A 32 3.63 4.42 3.37
N MET A 33 4.88 4.60 2.93
CA MET A 33 5.79 3.50 2.60
C MET A 33 6.45 2.94 3.86
N CYS A 34 6.55 1.62 3.98
CA CYS A 34 7.26 0.99 5.10
C CYS A 34 8.79 1.09 4.90
N PHE A 35 9.46 2.06 5.54
CA PHE A 35 10.90 2.31 5.35
C PHE A 35 11.78 1.12 5.70
N SER A 36 11.46 0.36 6.75
CA SER A 36 12.25 -0.81 7.13
C SER A 36 12.22 -1.90 6.05
N ARG A 37 11.06 -2.07 5.41
CA ARG A 37 10.85 -3.01 4.31
C ARG A 37 11.42 -2.49 3.00
N GLU A 38 11.24 -1.22 2.70
CA GLU A 38 11.81 -0.55 1.53
C GLU A 38 13.33 -0.69 1.52
N ASN A 39 13.97 -0.41 2.66
CA ASN A 39 15.39 -0.59 2.84
C ASN A 39 15.84 -2.04 2.59
N ALA A 40 14.99 -3.06 2.70
CA ALA A 40 15.42 -4.44 2.37
C ALA A 40 15.65 -4.66 0.87
N PHE A 41 15.04 -3.84 0.00
CA PHE A 41 15.06 -4.00 -1.46
C PHE A 41 15.79 -2.87 -2.19
N TYR A 42 15.62 -1.63 -1.73
CA TYR A 42 16.19 -0.44 -2.36
C TYR A 42 17.28 0.12 -1.46
N LYS A 43 18.52 -0.33 -1.68
CA LYS A 43 19.72 0.20 -1.01
C LYS A 43 20.73 0.68 -2.05
N ASP A 44 21.56 1.63 -1.62
CA ASP A 44 22.67 2.17 -2.39
C ASP A 44 22.22 2.73 -3.75
N PHE A 45 22.51 2.00 -4.84
CA PHE A 45 22.21 2.40 -6.20
C PHE A 45 20.93 1.76 -6.77
N LEU A 46 20.25 0.92 -5.99
CA LEU A 46 18.99 0.31 -6.39
C LEU A 46 17.83 1.24 -6.08
N SER A 47 17.09 1.63 -7.12
CA SER A 47 15.88 2.42 -7.02
C SER A 47 14.66 1.61 -7.50
N PRO A 48 13.44 1.99 -7.08
CA PRO A 48 12.22 1.49 -7.69
C PRO A 48 12.23 1.64 -9.21
N ARG A 49 11.60 0.69 -9.91
CA ARG A 49 11.40 0.78 -11.36
C ARG A 49 10.32 1.80 -11.67
N THR A 50 10.56 2.71 -12.59
CA THR A 50 9.64 3.84 -12.84
C THR A 50 8.36 3.48 -13.61
N ASN A 51 8.38 2.39 -14.39
CA ASN A 51 7.28 2.07 -15.31
C ASN A 51 6.23 1.10 -14.72
N ASN A 52 6.43 0.55 -13.52
CA ASN A 52 5.47 -0.33 -12.84
C ASN A 52 5.78 -0.44 -11.34
N ASP A 53 6.00 0.70 -10.70
CA ASP A 53 6.42 0.79 -9.31
C ASP A 53 5.36 0.23 -8.35
N LEU A 54 4.08 0.53 -8.58
CA LEU A 54 2.97 0.04 -7.74
C LEU A 54 2.92 -1.49 -7.68
N ARG A 55 3.18 -2.19 -8.80
CA ARG A 55 3.27 -3.66 -8.82
C ARG A 55 4.31 -4.15 -7.82
N ASP A 56 5.50 -3.56 -7.87
CA ASP A 56 6.61 -3.96 -7.02
C ASP A 56 6.31 -3.59 -5.58
N TYR A 57 5.75 -2.41 -5.32
CA TYR A 57 5.37 -2.01 -3.98
C TYR A 57 4.35 -2.95 -3.37
N LEU A 58 3.38 -3.44 -4.13
CA LEU A 58 2.40 -4.42 -3.64
C LEU A 58 3.03 -5.82 -3.48
N GLU A 59 3.89 -6.26 -4.38
CA GLU A 59 4.49 -7.61 -4.33
C GLU A 59 5.59 -7.73 -3.27
N LEU A 60 6.41 -6.69 -3.14
CA LEU A 60 7.40 -6.52 -2.07
C LEU A 60 6.76 -6.05 -0.78
N ASP A 61 5.43 -5.83 -0.78
CA ASP A 61 4.62 -5.68 0.41
C ASP A 61 4.96 -4.33 1.12
N LEU A 62 5.47 -3.37 0.36
CA LEU A 62 5.90 -2.04 0.82
C LEU A 62 4.72 -1.09 1.08
N VAL A 63 3.61 -1.33 0.38
CA VAL A 63 2.29 -0.71 0.62
C VAL A 63 1.22 -1.81 0.73
N PRO A 64 0.13 -1.60 1.49
CA PRO A 64 -0.85 -2.65 1.76
C PRO A 64 -1.78 -2.95 0.57
N LYS A 65 -2.16 -4.22 0.36
CA LYS A 65 -3.13 -4.60 -0.68
C LYS A 65 -4.57 -4.29 -0.22
N ILE A 66 -5.06 -3.08 -0.50
CA ILE A 66 -6.41 -2.62 -0.13
C ILE A 66 -7.28 -2.42 -1.38
N PRO A 67 -8.40 -3.16 -1.54
CA PRO A 67 -9.32 -2.97 -2.66
C PRO A 67 -9.88 -1.55 -2.72
N GLY A 68 -9.95 -0.98 -3.92
CA GLY A 68 -10.58 0.31 -4.19
C GLY A 68 -9.75 1.56 -3.87
N ILE A 69 -8.52 1.42 -3.38
CA ILE A 69 -7.65 2.56 -3.02
C ILE A 69 -6.72 2.99 -4.16
N TYR A 70 -6.16 2.04 -4.91
CA TYR A 70 -5.19 2.33 -5.96
C TYR A 70 -5.87 2.65 -7.31
N GLY A 71 -5.22 3.50 -8.11
CA GLY A 71 -5.70 3.87 -9.45
C GLY A 71 -5.84 2.64 -10.34
N LYS A 72 -7.01 2.47 -10.98
CA LYS A 72 -7.29 1.32 -11.84
C LYS A 72 -6.33 1.23 -13.02
N ASP A 73 -5.93 2.37 -13.57
CA ASP A 73 -4.90 2.48 -14.61
C ASP A 73 -3.56 1.89 -14.16
N LYS A 74 -3.20 2.13 -12.89
CA LYS A 74 -1.98 1.57 -12.29
C LYS A 74 -2.11 0.11 -11.93
N ILE A 75 -3.30 -0.36 -11.51
CA ILE A 75 -3.57 -1.78 -11.21
C ILE A 75 -3.65 -2.62 -12.48
N CYS A 76 -4.22 -2.14 -13.59
CA CYS A 76 -4.36 -2.90 -14.83
C CYS A 76 -3.01 -3.19 -15.52
N ASP A 77 -1.98 -2.37 -15.27
CA ASP A 77 -0.59 -2.66 -15.64
C ASP A 77 0.08 -3.72 -14.71
N VAL A 78 -0.57 -4.04 -13.59
CA VAL A 78 -0.20 -5.12 -12.68
C VAL A 78 -1.00 -6.36 -13.06
N CYS A 79 -0.35 -7.52 -13.20
CA CYS A 79 -1.06 -8.80 -13.38
C CYS A 79 -1.76 -9.27 -12.09
N LEU A 80 -2.35 -8.37 -11.32
CA LEU A 80 -3.25 -8.75 -10.24
C LEU A 80 -4.55 -9.23 -10.91
N PRO A 81 -5.07 -10.42 -10.54
CA PRO A 81 -6.40 -10.80 -10.99
C PRO A 81 -7.37 -9.68 -10.63
N ASN A 82 -8.31 -9.36 -11.52
CA ASN A 82 -9.33 -8.33 -11.29
C ASN A 82 -9.86 -8.50 -9.86
N MET A 83 -9.56 -7.52 -9.00
CA MET A 83 -10.09 -7.48 -7.66
C MET A 83 -11.45 -6.79 -7.79
N ASP A 84 -12.49 -7.61 -7.90
CA ASP A 84 -13.90 -7.19 -7.84
C ASP A 84 -14.24 -6.57 -6.47
#